data_AF-A0A117SKC2-F1
#
_entry.id   AF-A0A117SKC2-F1
#
_cell.length_a   1.000
_cell.length_b   1.000
_cell.length_c   1.000
_cell.angle_alpha   90.00
_cell.angle_beta   90.00
_cell.angle_gamma   90.00
#
_symmetry.space_group_name_H-M   'P 1'
#
loop_
_entity.id
_entity.type
_entity.pdbx_description
1 polymer ?
#
loop_
_entity_poly.entity_id
_entity_poly.type
_entity_poly.pdbx_seq_one_letter_code
_entity_poly.pdbx_strand_id
1 'polypeptide(L)'
;MKKIGDRFWIGLISGLGGNLAKIAVEKVLNKSGFSKSNGYTTAAGIFLKKSDVSSPYGRVVGVIADNMVAAGLGVTSIYWLTLMGKNKYLIKGAGLGAAEWASLYGVVSKMGATASYPVKPKDAIATFISHLAFGMTKIAIAVKLGDSRLFKPNNLTVEIDEPQSLFTKT
;
A
#
# COMPACT_ATOMS: atom_id res chain seq x y z
N MET A 1 -3.42 -1.80 25.90
CA MET A 1 -2.86 -2.63 24.80
C MET A 1 -1.42 -2.23 24.54
N LYS A 2 -0.50 -3.18 24.45
CA LYS A 2 0.90 -2.94 24.06
C LYS A 2 0.95 -2.46 22.60
N LYS A 3 1.69 -1.38 22.32
CA LYS A 3 1.88 -0.86 20.94
C LYS A 3 2.92 -1.69 20.20
N ILE A 4 2.84 -1.72 18.87
CA ILE A 4 3.80 -2.44 18.02
C ILE A 4 5.05 -1.57 17.85
N GLY A 5 6.20 -2.07 18.27
CA GLY A 5 7.48 -1.36 18.22
C GLY A 5 8.35 -1.68 17.00
N ASP A 6 7.92 -2.58 16.12
CA ASP A 6 8.66 -2.99 14.93
C ASP A 6 8.07 -2.33 13.68
N ARG A 7 8.91 -1.66 12.88
CA ARG A 7 8.51 -0.89 11.68
C ARG A 7 8.00 -1.79 10.56
N PHE A 8 8.65 -2.93 10.37
CA PHE A 8 8.27 -3.87 9.34
C PHE A 8 6.90 -4.48 9.65
N TRP A 9 6.70 -4.92 10.90
CA TRP A 9 5.47 -5.54 11.37
C TRP A 9 4.28 -4.60 11.33
N ILE A 10 4.43 -3.37 11.85
CA ILE A 10 3.36 -2.37 11.74
C ILE A 10 3.11 -2.00 10.27
N GLY A 11 4.17 -1.95 9.45
CA GLY A 11 4.07 -1.69 8.01
C GLY A 11 3.24 -2.73 7.27
N LEU A 12 3.50 -4.02 7.49
CA LEU A 12 2.70 -5.11 6.91
C LEU A 12 1.21 -4.97 7.28
N ILE A 13 0.92 -4.83 8.59
CA ILE A 13 -0.46 -4.72 9.09
C ILE A 13 -1.15 -3.48 8.53
N SER A 14 -0.47 -2.34 8.52
CA SER A 14 -0.97 -1.08 7.97
C SER A 14 -1.21 -1.15 6.48
N GLY A 15 -0.30 -1.76 5.72
CA GLY A 15 -0.45 -1.97 4.28
C GLY A 15 -1.67 -2.81 3.95
N LEU A 16 -1.81 -3.98 4.59
CA LEU A 16 -2.97 -4.86 4.40
C LEU A 16 -4.28 -4.19 4.83
N GLY A 17 -4.29 -3.52 5.98
CA GLY A 17 -5.48 -2.80 6.47
C GLY A 17 -5.86 -1.61 5.60
N GLY A 18 -4.88 -0.89 5.05
CA GLY A 18 -5.11 0.12 4.04
C GLY A 18 -5.72 -0.50 2.77
N ASN A 19 -5.24 -1.68 2.35
CA ASN A 19 -5.73 -2.33 1.14
C ASN A 19 -7.21 -2.71 1.26
N LEU A 20 -7.66 -3.13 2.45
CA LEU A 20 -9.07 -3.37 2.71
C LEU A 20 -9.92 -2.10 2.47
N ALA A 21 -9.43 -0.93 2.89
CA ALA A 21 -10.11 0.33 2.62
C ALA A 21 -10.11 0.68 1.13
N LYS A 22 -9.00 0.45 0.42
CA LYS A 22 -8.90 0.60 -1.04
C LYS A 22 -9.97 -0.24 -1.75
N ILE A 23 -10.02 -1.54 -1.44
CA ILE A 23 -10.97 -2.49 -2.02
C ILE A 23 -12.41 -2.10 -1.70
N ALA A 24 -12.69 -1.61 -0.48
CA ALA A 24 -14.02 -1.14 -0.11
C ALA A 24 -14.45 0.06 -0.97
N VAL A 25 -13.56 1.04 -1.18
CA VAL A 25 -13.84 2.20 -2.05
C VAL A 25 -14.05 1.77 -3.51
N GLU A 26 -13.18 0.93 -4.05
CA GLU A 26 -13.32 0.39 -5.41
C GLU A 26 -14.66 -0.35 -5.58
N LYS A 27 -15.04 -1.19 -4.61
CA LYS A 27 -16.31 -1.92 -4.63
C LYS A 27 -17.52 -0.98 -4.64
N VAL A 28 -17.49 0.10 -3.85
CA VAL A 28 -18.55 1.12 -3.85
C VAL A 28 -18.66 1.80 -5.22
N LEU A 29 -17.54 2.24 -5.79
CA LEU A 29 -17.50 2.90 -7.11
C LEU A 29 -17.88 1.97 -8.27
N ASN A 30 -17.55 0.69 -8.15
CA ASN A 30 -17.96 -0.32 -9.12
C ASN A 30 -19.46 -0.63 -9.02
N LYS A 31 -20.00 -0.73 -7.79
CA LYS A 31 -21.44 -0.95 -7.57
C LYS A 31 -22.29 0.24 -8.03
N SER A 32 -21.77 1.46 -7.97
CA SER A 32 -22.46 2.64 -8.52
C SER A 32 -22.39 2.75 -10.05
N GLY A 33 -21.64 1.87 -10.72
CA GLY A 33 -21.43 1.90 -12.16
C GLY A 33 -20.44 2.98 -12.63
N PHE A 34 -19.77 3.67 -11.71
CA PHE A 34 -18.80 4.72 -12.06
C PHE A 34 -17.52 4.15 -12.70
N SER A 35 -17.05 3.01 -12.20
CA SER A 35 -15.84 2.33 -12.66
C SER A 35 -16.10 0.82 -12.84
N LYS A 36 -15.17 0.15 -13.54
CA LYS A 36 -15.06 -1.33 -13.55
C LYS A 36 -13.68 -1.81 -13.10
N SER A 37 -12.84 -0.90 -12.61
CA SER A 37 -11.46 -1.19 -12.23
C SER A 37 -11.38 -1.79 -10.83
N ASN A 38 -10.44 -2.71 -10.64
CA ASN A 38 -10.13 -3.27 -9.33
C ASN A 38 -8.62 -3.43 -9.18
N GLY A 39 -8.10 -3.17 -7.98
CA GLY A 39 -6.67 -3.27 -7.74
C GLY A 39 -6.10 -4.66 -8.04
N TYR A 40 -6.83 -5.70 -7.62
CA TYR A 40 -6.44 -7.10 -7.86
C TYR A 40 -6.44 -7.49 -9.34
N THR A 41 -7.25 -6.88 -10.21
CA THR A 41 -7.17 -7.16 -11.66
C THR A 41 -5.91 -6.57 -12.29
N THR A 42 -5.51 -5.37 -11.85
CA THR A 42 -4.26 -4.74 -12.28
C THR A 42 -3.06 -5.54 -11.79
N ALA A 43 -3.08 -5.99 -10.53
CA ALA A 43 -2.03 -6.80 -9.94
C ALA A 43 -1.92 -8.20 -10.59
N ALA A 44 -3.05 -8.84 -10.92
CA ALA A 44 -3.04 -10.10 -11.66
C ALA A 44 -2.35 -9.96 -13.03
N GLY A 45 -2.58 -8.83 -13.72
CA GLY A 45 -1.99 -8.54 -15.02
C GLY A 45 -0.46 -8.40 -15.02
N ILE A 46 0.18 -8.31 -13.85
CA ILE A 46 1.64 -8.36 -13.72
C ILE A 46 2.19 -9.75 -14.09
N PHE A 47 1.46 -10.79 -13.72
CA PHE A 47 1.89 -12.18 -13.87
C PHE A 47 1.17 -12.92 -15.00
N LEU A 48 -0.02 -12.46 -15.37
CA LEU A 48 -0.95 -13.17 -16.23
C LEU A 48 -1.24 -12.42 -17.52
N LYS A 49 -1.53 -13.18 -18.57
CA LYS A 49 -2.08 -12.63 -19.81
C LYS A 49 -3.49 -12.08 -19.55
N LYS A 50 -3.89 -11.09 -20.36
CA LYS A 50 -5.20 -10.43 -20.25
C LYS A 50 -6.40 -11.40 -20.28
N SER A 51 -6.30 -12.48 -21.05
CA SER A 51 -7.34 -13.52 -21.13
C SER A 51 -7.57 -14.25 -19.80
N ASP A 52 -6.54 -14.34 -18.96
CA ASP A 52 -6.53 -15.23 -17.81
C ASP A 52 -6.83 -14.46 -16.50
N VAL A 53 -6.68 -13.13 -16.52
CA VAL A 53 -6.92 -12.24 -15.37
C VAL A 53 -8.31 -12.42 -14.76
N SER A 54 -9.34 -12.63 -15.58
CA SER A 54 -10.73 -12.75 -15.11
C SER A 54 -11.12 -14.15 -14.65
N SER A 55 -10.28 -15.16 -14.93
CA SER A 55 -10.49 -16.55 -14.54
C SER A 55 -10.50 -16.72 -13.02
N PRO A 56 -11.08 -17.79 -12.46
CA PRO A 56 -11.08 -18.04 -11.02
C PRO A 56 -9.67 -18.04 -10.41
N TYR A 57 -8.71 -18.71 -11.04
CA TYR A 57 -7.31 -18.71 -10.60
C TYR A 57 -6.62 -17.36 -10.81
N GLY A 58 -6.96 -16.65 -11.90
CA GLY A 58 -6.45 -15.29 -12.13
C GLY A 58 -6.87 -14.30 -11.05
N ARG A 59 -8.10 -14.42 -10.53
CA ARG A 59 -8.56 -13.63 -9.39
C ARG A 59 -7.78 -13.95 -8.12
N VAL A 60 -7.47 -15.23 -7.85
CA VAL A 60 -6.66 -15.64 -6.70
C VAL A 60 -5.26 -15.02 -6.78
N VAL A 61 -4.60 -15.14 -7.93
CA VAL A 61 -3.28 -14.52 -8.18
C VAL A 61 -3.36 -13.01 -7.97
N GLY A 62 -4.39 -12.36 -8.50
CA GLY A 62 -4.61 -10.93 -8.33
C GLY A 62 -4.75 -10.50 -6.88
N VAL A 63 -5.52 -11.23 -6.08
CA VAL A 63 -5.70 -10.94 -4.64
C VAL A 63 -4.39 -11.11 -3.88
N ILE A 64 -3.63 -12.17 -4.16
CA ILE A 64 -2.32 -12.40 -3.53
C ILE A 64 -1.37 -11.25 -3.90
N ALA A 65 -1.22 -10.97 -5.19
CA ALA A 65 -0.33 -9.94 -5.70
C ALA A 65 -0.67 -8.55 -5.13
N ASP A 66 -1.94 -8.17 -5.13
CA ASP A 66 -2.40 -6.88 -4.64
C ASP A 66 -2.13 -6.71 -3.14
N ASN A 67 -2.35 -7.75 -2.34
CA ASN A 67 -2.04 -7.71 -0.91
C ASN A 67 -0.53 -7.68 -0.62
N MET A 68 0.29 -8.40 -1.40
CA MET A 68 1.75 -8.36 -1.23
C MET A 68 2.34 -7.00 -1.61
N VAL A 69 1.86 -6.40 -2.70
CA VAL A 69 2.21 -5.02 -3.07
C VAL A 69 1.77 -4.06 -1.96
N ALA A 70 0.52 -4.15 -1.49
CA ALA A 70 0.03 -3.27 -0.45
C ALA A 70 0.81 -3.42 0.87
N ALA A 71 1.20 -4.63 1.25
CA ALA A 71 2.02 -4.89 2.44
C ALA A 71 3.42 -4.28 2.29
N GLY A 72 4.07 -4.44 1.14
CA GLY A 72 5.37 -3.82 0.84
C GLY A 72 5.30 -2.29 0.85
N LEU A 73 4.29 -1.71 0.22
CA LEU A 73 4.02 -0.27 0.27
C LEU A 73 3.72 0.22 1.69
N GLY A 74 3.03 -0.62 2.48
CA GLY A 74 2.88 -0.54 3.93
C GLY A 74 4.20 -0.25 4.62
N VAL A 75 5.12 -1.22 4.54
CA VAL A 75 6.47 -1.14 5.11
C VAL A 75 7.20 0.11 4.65
N THR A 76 7.31 0.33 3.33
CA THR A 76 8.00 1.50 2.77
C THR A 76 7.45 2.82 3.29
N SER A 77 6.12 2.93 3.40
CA SER A 77 5.45 4.14 3.91
C SER A 77 5.73 4.39 5.39
N ILE A 78 5.93 3.34 6.19
CA ILE A 78 6.28 3.51 7.61
C ILE A 78 7.68 4.06 7.75
N TYR A 79 8.63 3.58 6.95
CA TYR A 79 9.97 4.16 6.90
C TYR A 79 9.93 5.63 6.47
N TRP A 80 9.14 5.99 5.45
CA TRP A 80 8.93 7.40 5.12
C TRP A 80 8.32 8.20 6.28
N LEU A 81 7.36 7.64 6.99
CA LEU A 81 6.74 8.30 8.14
C LEU A 81 7.68 8.43 9.34
N THR A 82 8.64 7.52 9.51
CA THR A 82 9.74 7.66 10.48
C THR A 82 10.55 8.92 10.20
N LEU A 83 10.86 9.20 8.92
CA LEU A 83 11.64 10.37 8.51
C LEU A 83 10.84 11.68 8.63
N MET A 84 9.58 11.66 8.19
CA MET A 84 8.75 12.87 8.12
C MET A 84 8.07 13.22 9.46
N GLY A 85 7.99 12.26 10.38
CA GLY A 85 7.18 12.33 11.59
C GLY A 85 5.67 12.20 11.35
N LYS A 86 4.91 12.01 12.45
CA LYS A 86 3.45 11.74 12.42
C LYS A 86 2.54 12.98 12.45
N ASN A 87 3.07 14.19 12.41
CA ASN A 87 2.24 15.39 12.29
C ASN A 87 1.49 15.38 10.94
N LYS A 88 0.20 15.75 10.98
CA LYS A 88 -0.68 15.75 9.79
C LYS A 88 -0.62 14.41 9.02
N TYR A 89 -0.61 13.30 9.75
CA TYR A 89 -0.40 11.97 9.17
C TYR A 89 -1.43 11.58 8.09
N LEU A 90 -2.67 12.07 8.16
CA LEU A 90 -3.69 11.79 7.15
C LEU A 90 -3.34 12.40 5.79
N ILE A 91 -2.95 13.67 5.72
CA ILE A 91 -2.57 14.30 4.44
C ILE A 91 -1.27 13.71 3.90
N LYS A 92 -0.31 13.36 4.77
CA LYS A 92 0.89 12.61 4.38
C LYS A 92 0.54 11.24 3.81
N GLY A 93 -0.39 10.53 4.45
CA GLY A 93 -0.92 9.26 3.97
C GLY A 93 -1.58 9.40 2.61
N ALA A 94 -2.47 10.38 2.43
CA ALA A 94 -3.09 10.67 1.14
C ALA A 94 -2.04 10.98 0.05
N GLY A 95 -1.03 11.79 0.37
CA GLY A 95 0.08 12.10 -0.54
C GLY A 95 0.91 10.88 -0.93
N LEU A 96 1.25 10.01 0.03
CA LEU A 96 1.94 8.75 -0.26
C LEU A 96 1.07 7.83 -1.12
N GLY A 97 -0.22 7.72 -0.83
CA GLY A 97 -1.17 6.97 -1.66
C GLY A 97 -1.27 7.50 -3.09
N ALA A 98 -1.32 8.82 -3.26
CA ALA A 98 -1.29 9.47 -4.57
C ALA A 98 0.01 9.20 -5.33
N ALA A 99 1.16 9.27 -4.64
CA ALA A 99 2.46 8.95 -5.23
C ALA A 99 2.52 7.48 -5.67
N GLU A 100 2.06 6.55 -4.83
CA GLU A 100 1.99 5.12 -5.14
C GLU A 100 1.10 4.85 -6.36
N TRP A 101 -0.05 5.52 -6.46
CA TRP A 101 -0.90 5.45 -7.65
C TRP A 101 -0.18 5.96 -8.90
N ALA A 102 0.41 7.15 -8.85
CA ALA A 102 1.09 7.74 -10.00
C ALA A 102 2.27 6.87 -10.47
N SER A 103 3.06 6.34 -9.52
CA SER A 103 4.18 5.45 -9.80
C SER A 103 3.73 4.11 -10.36
N LEU A 104 2.84 3.39 -9.67
CA LEU A 104 2.45 2.03 -10.07
C LEU A 104 1.50 2.03 -11.26
N TYR A 105 0.42 2.81 -11.20
CA TYR A 105 -0.64 2.79 -12.22
C TYR A 105 -0.32 3.68 -13.40
N GLY A 106 0.44 4.76 -13.19
CA GLY A 106 0.90 5.64 -14.25
C GLY A 106 2.17 5.11 -14.91
N VAL A 107 3.31 5.23 -14.22
CA VAL A 107 4.64 4.98 -14.79
C VAL A 107 4.88 3.50 -15.07
N VAL A 108 4.76 2.65 -14.03
CA VAL A 108 5.11 1.22 -14.12
C VAL A 108 4.17 0.47 -15.05
N SER A 109 2.87 0.73 -15.01
CA SER A 109 1.93 0.18 -16.00
C SER A 109 2.24 0.61 -17.44
N LYS A 110 2.61 1.87 -17.65
CA LYS A 110 2.98 2.37 -18.99
C LYS A 110 4.27 1.72 -19.51
N MET A 111 5.17 1.30 -18.63
CA MET A 111 6.36 0.53 -18.97
C MET A 111 6.06 -0.95 -19.30
N GLY A 112 4.79 -1.38 -19.27
CA GLY A 112 4.37 -2.73 -19.63
C GLY A 112 4.37 -3.72 -18.48
N ALA A 113 4.48 -3.26 -17.23
CA ALA A 113 4.49 -4.14 -16.06
C ALA A 113 3.15 -4.82 -15.77
N THR A 114 2.06 -4.46 -16.45
CA THR A 114 0.76 -5.12 -16.33
C THR A 114 0.04 -5.19 -17.67
N ALA A 115 -0.67 -6.29 -17.91
CA ALA A 115 -1.58 -6.46 -19.03
C ALA A 115 -2.86 -5.59 -18.93
N SER A 116 -3.04 -4.85 -17.83
CA SER A 116 -4.23 -4.02 -17.55
C SER A 116 -4.01 -2.52 -17.86
N TYR A 117 -3.36 -2.21 -18.98
CA TYR A 117 -3.10 -0.84 -19.45
C TYR A 117 -3.33 -0.73 -20.97
N PRO A 118 -3.79 0.41 -21.52
CA PRO A 118 -4.26 1.63 -20.84
C PRO A 118 -5.64 1.46 -20.20
N VAL A 119 -5.94 2.32 -19.22
CA VAL A 119 -7.23 2.35 -18.49
C VAL A 119 -8.11 3.50 -18.97
N LYS A 120 -9.43 3.40 -18.75
CA LYS A 120 -10.36 4.50 -19.06
C LYS A 120 -10.18 5.66 -18.06
N PRO A 121 -10.48 6.91 -18.43
CA PRO A 121 -10.36 8.05 -17.50
C PRO A 121 -11.14 7.89 -16.20
N LYS A 122 -12.37 7.36 -16.25
CA LYS A 122 -13.18 7.10 -15.04
C LYS A 122 -12.53 6.07 -14.12
N ASP A 123 -11.89 5.06 -14.69
CA ASP A 123 -11.18 4.01 -13.95
C ASP A 123 -9.90 4.57 -13.30
N ALA A 124 -9.19 5.47 -13.99
CA ALA A 124 -8.04 6.19 -13.44
C ALA A 124 -8.44 7.07 -12.23
N ILE A 125 -9.55 7.81 -12.34
CA ILE A 125 -10.07 8.63 -11.24
C ILE A 125 -10.52 7.77 -10.06
N ALA A 126 -11.23 6.67 -10.32
CA ALA A 126 -11.70 5.76 -9.28
C ALA A 126 -10.53 5.13 -8.51
N THR A 127 -9.51 4.65 -9.23
CA THR A 127 -8.31 4.07 -8.61
C THR A 127 -7.50 5.13 -7.86
N PHE A 128 -7.42 6.38 -8.34
CA PHE A 128 -6.81 7.47 -7.60
C PHE A 128 -7.51 7.72 -6.26
N ILE A 129 -8.83 7.87 -6.24
CA ILE A 129 -9.62 8.06 -5.01
C ILE A 129 -9.40 6.90 -4.04
N SER A 130 -9.42 5.66 -4.52
CA SER A 130 -9.15 4.49 -3.69
C SER A 130 -7.74 4.48 -3.10
N HIS A 131 -6.73 4.99 -3.83
CA HIS A 131 -5.36 5.08 -3.35
C HIS A 131 -5.17 6.21 -2.32
N LEU A 132 -5.95 7.30 -2.41
CA LEU A 132 -6.01 8.27 -1.31
C LEU A 132 -6.53 7.62 -0.03
N ALA A 133 -7.61 6.83 -0.14
CA ALA A 133 -8.17 6.09 0.99
C ALA A 133 -7.20 5.02 1.54
N PHE A 134 -6.50 4.30 0.65
CA PHE A 134 -5.42 3.37 0.97
C PHE A 134 -4.37 4.05 1.84
N GLY A 135 -3.79 5.15 1.32
CA GLY A 135 -2.72 5.89 1.96
C GLY A 135 -3.12 6.47 3.31
N MET A 136 -4.28 7.13 3.39
CA MET A 136 -4.82 7.68 4.63
C MET A 136 -5.03 6.59 5.68
N THR A 137 -5.67 5.49 5.29
CA THR A 137 -6.02 4.40 6.22
C THR A 137 -4.78 3.66 6.71
N LYS A 138 -3.87 3.31 5.79
CA LYS A 138 -2.58 2.69 6.11
C LYS A 138 -1.84 3.47 7.19
N ILE A 139 -1.66 4.78 6.97
CA ILE A 139 -0.94 5.62 7.92
C ILE A 139 -1.74 5.80 9.23
N ALA A 140 -3.07 5.91 9.17
CA ALA A 140 -3.90 5.99 10.37
C ALA A 140 -3.78 4.73 11.25
N ILE A 141 -3.75 3.54 10.64
CA ILE A 141 -3.51 2.27 11.36
C ILE A 141 -2.13 2.31 12.02
N ALA A 142 -1.10 2.73 11.28
CA ALA A 142 0.26 2.79 11.80
C ALA A 142 0.39 3.71 13.01
N VAL A 143 -0.19 4.91 12.94
CA VAL A 143 -0.16 5.89 14.03
C VAL A 143 -0.97 5.41 15.24
N LYS A 144 -2.06 4.68 15.02
CA LYS A 144 -2.92 4.18 16.11
C LYS A 144 -2.34 2.95 16.80
N LEU A 145 -1.74 2.01 16.07
CA LEU A 145 -1.27 0.73 16.62
C LEU A 145 0.24 0.70 16.91
N GLY A 146 1.02 1.51 16.18
CA GLY A 146 2.47 1.63 16.33
C GLY A 146 2.89 2.44 17.55
N ASP A 147 4.07 2.12 18.09
CA ASP A 147 4.73 2.88 19.14
C ASP A 147 5.14 4.27 18.62
N SER A 148 5.00 5.30 19.44
CA SER A 148 5.29 6.68 19.03
C SER A 148 6.75 6.92 18.67
N ARG A 149 7.67 6.12 19.23
CA ARG A 149 9.12 6.18 18.95
C ARG A 149 9.43 5.88 17.48
N LEU A 150 8.61 5.06 16.83
CA LEU A 150 8.77 4.75 15.40
C LEU A 150 8.69 5.98 14.49
N PHE A 151 8.05 7.06 14.95
CA PHE A 151 7.78 8.27 14.15
C PHE A 151 8.51 9.51 14.68
N LYS A 152 9.50 9.31 15.56
CA LYS A 152 10.35 10.34 16.13
C LYS A 152 11.74 9.73 16.42
N PRO A 153 12.55 9.45 15.39
CA PRO A 153 13.89 8.93 15.63
C PRO A 153 14.71 9.97 16.42
N ASN A 154 15.26 9.56 17.57
CA ASN A 154 16.15 10.41 18.37
C ASN A 154 17.50 10.62 17.66
N ASN A 155 17.91 9.65 16.83
CA ASN A 155 19.09 9.70 15.99
C ASN A 155 18.86 8.78 14.78
N LEU A 156 18.77 9.32 13.57
CA LEU A 156 18.42 8.57 12.36
C LEU A 156 19.45 7.48 11.99
N THR A 157 20.69 7.64 12.45
CA THR A 157 21.82 6.72 12.22
C THR A 157 21.79 5.51 13.15
N VAL A 158 21.49 5.71 14.44
CA VAL A 158 21.58 4.65 15.47
C VAL A 158 20.48 3.58 15.35
N GLU A 159 19.30 3.91 14.81
CA GLU A 159 18.22 2.91 14.62
C GLU A 159 18.44 1.98 13.40
N ILE A 160 19.45 2.25 12.56
CA ILE A 160 19.81 1.41 11.41
C ILE A 160 21.04 0.53 11.72
N ASP A 161 21.89 0.94 12.67
CA ASP A 161 23.21 0.34 12.93
C ASP A 161 23.20 -1.01 13.67
N GLU A 162 22.10 -1.45 14.27
CA GLU A 162 22.07 -2.69 15.07
C GLU A 162 20.98 -3.71 14.69
N PRO A 163 21.00 -4.29 13.47
CA PRO A 163 20.08 -5.37 13.11
C PRO A 163 20.45 -6.74 13.69
N GLN A 164 21.67 -6.94 14.24
CA GLN A 164 22.17 -8.26 14.66
C GLN A 164 22.94 -8.27 16.00
N SER A 165 23.16 -7.13 16.66
CA SER A 165 23.91 -7.05 17.93
C SER A 165 23.27 -7.81 19.11
N LEU A 166 22.04 -8.30 18.94
CA LEU A 166 21.29 -9.10 19.92
C LEU A 166 21.64 -10.60 19.95
N PHE A 167 22.40 -11.12 18.98
CA PHE A 167 22.70 -12.56 18.90
C PHE A 167 24.12 -12.96 19.32
N THR A 168 24.93 -12.00 19.75
CA THR A 168 26.25 -12.27 20.35
C THR A 168 26.30 -11.72 21.76
N LYS A 169 25.71 -12.48 22.67
CA LYS A 169 26.24 -12.63 24.03
C LYS A 169 26.38 -14.12 24.30
N THR A 170 27.41 -14.73 23.71
CA THR A 170 28.03 -15.95 24.24
C THR A 170 28.98 -15.59 25.36
#